data_AF-A0A382DL88-F1
#
_entry.id   AF-A0A382DL88-F1
#
_cell.length_a   1.000
_cell.length_b   1.000
_cell.length_c   1.000
_cell.angle_alpha   90.00
_cell.angle_beta   90.00
_cell.angle_gamma   90.00
#
_symmetry.space_group_name_H-M   'P 1'
#
loop_
_entity.id
_entity.type
_entity.pdbx_description
1 polymer ?
#
loop_
_entity_poly.entity_id
_entity_poly.type
_entity_poly.pdbx_seq_one_letter_code
_entity_poly.pdbx_strand_id
1 'polypeptide(L)'
;MTKTRAALGRGLSALLPEPETSEPTNRPTEVDLDRLTPNRMQPRTTIDEPKLDELAQSIRSSGIIQPIVVRRLNSDSFEIVAGERRWRAAQRAGLLRVPVVVREVSDDKLLELALIENLQRENLNPIEEAEAYEHLLADYGMTQEAVATAVGKDRATVANYVRLLGLPSELQADVASGVLTMGHARALLSAGEPGAQRRAAREVVARGLSVRETEDHVKKLGQPKAAVSSAPEQDVHDRAAQDRLRAALGTRVRIVRKGGQGRIEIAFTSEGELQRLFDQLTAS
;
A
#
# COMPACT_ATOMS: atom_id res chain seq x y z
N MET A 1 -24.51 -22.59 77.80
CA MET A 1 -24.66 -21.44 76.89
C MET A 1 -23.48 -21.40 75.93
N THR A 2 -23.64 -21.85 74.69
CA THR A 2 -22.73 -21.54 73.57
C THR A 2 -23.49 -21.79 72.26
N LYS A 3 -23.63 -20.74 71.46
CA LYS A 3 -24.51 -20.62 70.28
C LYS A 3 -24.01 -21.41 69.08
N THR A 4 -24.90 -22.18 68.47
CA THR A 4 -24.73 -22.79 67.13
C THR A 4 -24.84 -21.69 66.06
N ARG A 5 -23.84 -21.56 65.18
CA ARG A 5 -23.91 -20.69 63.98
C ARG A 5 -24.69 -21.41 62.88
N ALA A 6 -25.82 -20.84 62.49
CA ALA A 6 -26.59 -21.26 61.32
C ALA A 6 -25.87 -20.81 60.04
N ALA A 7 -25.71 -21.74 59.10
CA ALA A 7 -25.17 -21.51 57.78
C ALA A 7 -26.16 -20.67 56.94
N LEU A 8 -25.75 -19.46 56.54
CA LEU A 8 -26.38 -18.73 55.44
C LEU A 8 -25.86 -19.32 54.13
N GLY A 9 -26.64 -20.22 53.55
CA GLY A 9 -26.45 -20.70 52.19
C GLY A 9 -27.82 -20.99 51.60
N ARG A 10 -27.99 -20.63 50.33
CA ARG A 10 -29.24 -20.65 49.52
C ARG A 10 -29.99 -19.32 49.56
N GLY A 11 -29.63 -18.42 48.65
CA GLY A 11 -30.39 -17.19 48.46
C GLY A 11 -29.93 -16.24 47.34
N LEU A 12 -28.72 -16.39 46.82
CA LEU A 12 -28.23 -15.51 45.73
C LEU A 12 -28.11 -16.17 44.36
N SER A 13 -28.32 -17.48 44.22
CA SER A 13 -28.26 -18.18 42.93
C SER A 13 -29.58 -18.17 42.14
N ALA A 14 -30.62 -17.47 42.61
CA ALA A 14 -31.96 -17.47 42.00
C ALA A 14 -32.30 -16.18 41.22
N LEU A 15 -31.33 -15.26 41.06
CA LEU A 15 -31.57 -13.92 40.48
C LEU A 15 -30.65 -13.56 39.31
N LEU A 16 -29.86 -14.51 38.81
CA LEU A 16 -29.08 -14.33 37.59
C LEU A 16 -29.75 -15.18 36.51
N PRO A 17 -30.30 -14.58 35.42
CA PRO A 17 -30.65 -15.37 34.25
C PRO A 17 -29.37 -16.05 33.78
N GLU A 18 -29.35 -17.38 33.74
CA GLU A 18 -28.29 -18.11 33.07
C GLU A 18 -28.30 -17.62 31.61
N PRO A 19 -27.19 -17.03 31.10
CA PRO A 19 -27.09 -16.90 29.67
C PRO A 19 -27.12 -18.33 29.14
N GLU A 20 -28.07 -18.61 28.25
CA GLU A 20 -28.02 -19.79 27.37
C GLU A 20 -26.65 -19.78 26.70
N THR A 21 -25.68 -20.46 27.31
CA THR A 21 -24.38 -20.68 26.72
C THR A 21 -24.60 -21.72 25.65
N SER A 22 -25.00 -21.25 24.46
CA SER A 22 -24.68 -21.92 23.22
C SER A 22 -23.17 -22.01 23.16
N GLU A 23 -22.58 -23.09 23.71
CA GLU A 23 -21.17 -23.37 23.51
C GLU A 23 -20.94 -23.39 21.99
N PRO A 24 -20.05 -22.53 21.45
CA PRO A 24 -19.67 -22.66 20.05
C PRO A 24 -19.07 -24.05 19.93
N THR A 25 -19.72 -24.93 19.18
CA THR A 25 -19.37 -26.35 19.07
C THR A 25 -18.08 -26.47 18.26
N ASN A 26 -16.95 -26.09 18.85
CA ASN A 26 -15.64 -26.09 18.22
C ASN A 26 -15.04 -27.51 18.14
N ARG A 27 -15.87 -28.54 18.32
CA ARG A 27 -15.50 -29.95 18.20
C ARG A 27 -15.60 -30.37 16.73
N PRO A 28 -14.56 -31.03 16.18
CA PRO A 28 -14.65 -31.61 14.84
C PRO A 28 -15.83 -32.57 14.76
N THR A 29 -16.71 -32.36 13.78
CA THR A 29 -17.86 -33.22 13.48
C THR A 29 -17.66 -33.81 12.09
N GLU A 30 -17.97 -35.09 11.89
CA GLU A 30 -17.92 -35.72 10.56
C GLU A 30 -19.13 -35.29 9.73
N VAL A 31 -18.89 -34.76 8.53
CA VAL A 31 -19.94 -34.34 7.58
C VAL A 31 -19.74 -35.04 6.24
N ASP A 32 -20.85 -35.44 5.61
CA ASP A 32 -20.83 -36.03 4.28
C ASP A 32 -20.31 -35.03 3.26
N LEU A 33 -19.42 -35.49 2.39
CA LEU A 33 -18.70 -34.62 1.48
C LEU A 33 -19.64 -33.88 0.50
N ASP A 34 -20.73 -34.53 0.11
CA ASP A 34 -21.77 -33.98 -0.78
C ASP A 34 -22.56 -32.82 -0.17
N ARG A 35 -22.50 -32.66 1.16
CA ARG A 35 -23.14 -31.55 1.89
C ARG A 35 -22.25 -30.31 1.93
N LEU A 36 -21.01 -30.39 1.45
CA LEU A 36 -20.05 -29.29 1.44
C LEU A 36 -20.02 -28.61 0.07
N THR A 37 -20.24 -27.30 0.08
CA THR A 37 -20.17 -26.45 -1.12
C THR A 37 -18.94 -25.55 -1.06
N PRO A 38 -18.20 -25.37 -2.18
CA PRO A 38 -17.06 -24.46 -2.21
C PRO A 38 -17.53 -23.00 -2.17
N ASN A 39 -16.77 -22.15 -1.48
CA ASN A 39 -17.03 -20.72 -1.48
C ASN A 39 -16.73 -20.12 -2.87
N ARG A 40 -17.75 -19.48 -3.47
CA ARG A 40 -17.68 -18.85 -4.80
C ARG A 40 -16.69 -17.69 -4.89
N MET A 41 -16.29 -17.11 -3.76
CA MET A 41 -15.39 -15.97 -3.68
C MET A 41 -13.92 -16.35 -3.48
N GLN A 42 -13.54 -17.64 -3.52
CA GLN A 42 -12.14 -18.08 -3.43
C GLN A 42 -11.42 -17.89 -4.78
N PRO A 43 -10.44 -16.97 -4.89
CA PRO A 43 -9.85 -16.58 -6.17
C PRO A 43 -8.78 -17.54 -6.73
N ARG A 44 -8.53 -18.72 -6.12
CA ARG A 44 -7.52 -19.66 -6.66
C ARG A 44 -8.01 -20.32 -7.95
N THR A 45 -7.70 -19.69 -9.08
CA THR A 45 -7.95 -20.20 -10.43
C THR A 45 -6.92 -21.25 -10.86
N THR A 46 -5.74 -21.30 -10.24
CA THR A 46 -4.66 -22.23 -10.59
C THR A 46 -4.45 -23.26 -9.50
N ILE A 47 -4.85 -24.51 -9.76
CA ILE A 47 -4.64 -25.66 -8.89
C ILE A 47 -3.40 -26.40 -9.38
N ASP A 48 -2.47 -26.65 -8.47
CA ASP A 48 -1.31 -27.49 -8.73
C ASP A 48 -1.73 -28.97 -8.60
N GLU A 49 -2.14 -29.57 -9.72
CA GLU A 49 -2.58 -30.97 -9.88
C GLU A 49 -1.67 -31.99 -9.15
N PRO A 50 -0.34 -32.03 -9.38
CA PRO A 50 0.52 -33.02 -8.74
C PRO A 50 0.58 -32.87 -7.21
N LYS A 51 0.62 -31.64 -6.68
CA LYS A 51 0.56 -31.43 -5.22
C LYS A 51 -0.79 -31.80 -4.60
N LEU A 52 -1.86 -31.80 -5.39
CA LEU A 52 -3.18 -32.23 -4.94
C LEU A 52 -3.24 -33.77 -4.84
N ASP A 53 -2.61 -34.48 -5.78
CA ASP A 53 -2.55 -35.94 -5.78
C ASP A 53 -1.69 -36.50 -4.64
N GLU A 54 -0.55 -35.86 -4.34
CA GLU A 54 0.26 -36.19 -3.15
C GLU A 54 -0.56 -36.05 -1.86
N LEU A 55 -1.32 -34.96 -1.74
CA LEU A 55 -2.18 -34.72 -0.58
C LEU A 55 -3.32 -35.75 -0.51
N ALA A 56 -3.91 -36.12 -1.66
CA ALA A 56 -4.95 -37.14 -1.71
C ALA A 56 -4.40 -38.51 -1.29
N GLN A 57 -3.18 -38.86 -1.68
CA GLN A 57 -2.52 -40.10 -1.27
C GLN A 57 -2.24 -40.12 0.24
N SER A 58 -1.77 -39.00 0.81
CA SER A 58 -1.59 -38.84 2.25
C SER A 58 -2.92 -38.94 3.03
N ILE A 59 -3.99 -38.33 2.51
CA ILE A 59 -5.33 -38.40 3.10
C ILE A 59 -5.89 -39.83 3.04
N ARG A 60 -5.62 -40.61 1.99
CA ARG A 60 -6.02 -42.03 1.95
C ARG A 60 -5.36 -42.85 3.05
N SER A 61 -4.10 -42.60 3.38
CA SER A 61 -3.37 -43.38 4.39
C SER A 61 -3.66 -42.95 5.83
N SER A 62 -3.84 -41.65 6.07
CA SER A 62 -3.84 -41.07 7.41
C SER A 62 -5.11 -40.29 7.74
N GLY A 63 -6.04 -40.17 6.81
CA GLY A 63 -7.23 -39.33 6.95
C GLY A 63 -6.89 -37.84 6.95
N ILE A 64 -7.89 -37.01 7.25
CA ILE A 64 -7.71 -35.57 7.41
C ILE A 64 -7.36 -35.28 8.86
N ILE A 65 -6.11 -34.87 9.12
CA ILE A 65 -5.64 -34.52 10.47
C ILE A 65 -6.19 -33.16 10.91
N GLN A 66 -6.19 -32.18 9.99
CA GLN A 66 -6.68 -30.84 10.28
C GLN A 66 -8.10 -30.66 9.71
N PRO A 67 -9.13 -30.45 10.55
CA PRO A 67 -10.51 -30.32 10.10
C PRO A 67 -10.73 -29.17 9.12
N ILE A 68 -11.70 -29.34 8.21
CA ILE A 68 -12.13 -28.30 7.27
C ILE A 68 -13.04 -27.31 8.02
N VAL A 69 -12.85 -26.01 7.83
CA VAL A 69 -13.69 -25.01 8.48
C VAL A 69 -14.87 -24.71 7.58
N VAL A 70 -16.08 -24.88 8.12
CA VAL A 70 -17.31 -24.72 7.36
C VAL A 70 -18.30 -23.82 8.09
N ARG A 71 -19.18 -23.17 7.33
CA ARG A 71 -20.37 -22.49 7.86
C ARG A 71 -21.62 -23.26 7.50
N ARG A 72 -22.64 -23.19 8.34
CA ARG A 72 -23.94 -23.80 8.07
C ARG A 72 -24.74 -22.86 7.14
N LEU A 73 -25.16 -23.36 5.97
CA LEU A 73 -26.04 -22.62 5.05
C LEU A 73 -27.52 -22.89 5.37
N ASN A 74 -27.87 -24.14 5.69
CA ASN A 74 -29.19 -24.56 6.12
C ASN A 74 -29.06 -25.82 7.00
N SER A 75 -30.16 -26.51 7.33
CA SER A 75 -30.11 -27.73 8.15
C SER A 75 -29.15 -28.77 7.57
N ASP A 76 -29.05 -28.86 6.24
CA ASP A 76 -28.39 -29.96 5.54
C ASP A 76 -27.19 -29.64 4.68
N SER A 77 -26.82 -28.37 4.51
CA SER A 77 -25.67 -27.98 3.70
C SER A 77 -24.76 -27.00 4.43
N PHE A 78 -23.49 -27.10 4.08
CA PHE A 78 -22.42 -26.28 4.62
C PHE A 78 -21.61 -25.67 3.47
N GLU A 79 -21.07 -24.49 3.72
CA GLU A 79 -20.12 -23.85 2.81
C GLU A 79 -18.71 -23.90 3.40
N ILE A 80 -17.73 -24.23 2.57
CA ILE A 80 -16.33 -24.30 2.96
C ILE A 80 -15.76 -22.89 3.07
N VAL A 81 -15.36 -22.53 4.28
CA VAL A 81 -14.70 -21.24 4.54
C VAL A 81 -13.19 -21.36 4.33
N ALA A 82 -12.59 -22.43 4.87
CA ALA A 82 -11.16 -22.69 4.74
C ALA A 82 -10.87 -24.18 4.61
N GLY A 83 -9.82 -24.51 3.85
CA GLY A 83 -9.40 -25.89 3.61
C GLY A 83 -9.90 -26.51 2.29
N GLU A 84 -10.17 -25.70 1.26
CA GLU A 84 -10.67 -26.18 -0.03
C GLU A 84 -9.77 -27.25 -0.68
N ARG A 85 -8.44 -27.11 -0.56
CA ARG A 85 -7.49 -28.14 -1.04
C ARG A 85 -7.68 -29.49 -0.36
N ARG A 86 -8.01 -29.51 0.95
CA ARG A 86 -8.28 -30.73 1.72
C ARG A 86 -9.60 -31.37 1.29
N TRP A 87 -10.64 -30.57 1.05
CA TRP A 87 -11.91 -31.05 0.52
C TRP A 87 -11.76 -31.68 -0.88
N ARG A 88 -11.02 -31.03 -1.79
CA ARG A 88 -10.74 -31.58 -3.14
C ARG A 88 -9.87 -32.83 -3.08
N ALA A 89 -8.86 -32.86 -2.22
CA ALA A 89 -8.03 -34.04 -2.02
C ALA A 89 -8.84 -35.20 -1.40
N ALA A 90 -9.80 -34.92 -0.52
CA ALA A 90 -10.71 -35.91 0.05
C ALA A 90 -11.66 -36.51 -0.99
N GLN A 91 -12.16 -35.70 -1.93
CA GLN A 91 -12.89 -36.20 -3.11
C GLN A 91 -12.05 -37.16 -3.92
N ARG A 92 -10.82 -36.76 -4.28
CA ARG A 92 -9.88 -37.62 -5.03
C ARG A 92 -9.49 -38.87 -4.24
N ALA A 93 -9.43 -38.77 -2.91
CA ALA A 93 -9.16 -39.88 -2.02
C ALA A 93 -10.32 -40.88 -1.93
N GLY A 94 -11.54 -40.50 -2.33
CA GLY A 94 -12.75 -41.32 -2.26
C GLY A 94 -13.36 -41.37 -0.86
N LEU A 95 -13.12 -40.35 -0.02
CA LEU A 95 -13.72 -40.28 1.31
C LEU A 95 -15.20 -39.88 1.22
N LEU A 96 -16.06 -40.59 1.95
CA LEU A 96 -17.48 -40.26 2.07
C LEU A 96 -17.75 -39.14 3.07
N ARG A 97 -16.94 -39.08 4.13
CA ARG A 97 -17.06 -38.13 5.24
C ARG A 97 -15.73 -37.48 5.55
N VAL A 98 -15.80 -36.24 6.00
CA VAL A 98 -14.63 -35.45 6.39
C VAL A 98 -14.87 -34.75 7.73
N PRO A 99 -13.83 -34.60 8.56
CA PRO A 99 -13.92 -33.85 9.80
C PRO A 99 -14.04 -32.35 9.46
N VAL A 100 -15.10 -31.74 9.96
CA VAL A 100 -15.35 -30.30 9.83
C VAL A 100 -15.53 -29.64 11.18
N VAL A 101 -15.15 -28.38 11.27
CA VAL A 101 -15.48 -27.52 12.40
C VAL A 101 -16.51 -26.51 11.91
N VAL A 102 -17.72 -26.58 12.48
CA VAL A 102 -18.80 -25.64 12.17
C VAL A 102 -18.57 -24.38 13.00
N ARG A 103 -18.40 -23.25 12.32
CA ARG A 103 -18.32 -21.94 12.97
C ARG A 103 -19.58 -21.15 12.66
N GLU A 104 -20.36 -20.86 13.70
CA GLU A 104 -21.46 -19.91 13.65
C GLU A 104 -20.89 -18.50 13.75
N VAL A 105 -20.51 -17.96 12.59
CA VAL A 105 -19.90 -16.65 12.46
C VAL A 105 -20.65 -15.97 11.31
N SER A 106 -20.98 -14.70 11.47
CA SER A 106 -21.66 -13.94 10.41
C SER A 106 -20.84 -13.96 9.12
N ASP A 107 -21.52 -13.88 7.98
CA ASP A 107 -20.93 -13.88 6.63
C ASP A 107 -19.73 -12.93 6.52
N ASP A 108 -19.90 -11.72 7.03
CA ASP A 108 -18.86 -10.69 7.04
C ASP A 108 -17.64 -11.13 7.87
N LYS A 109 -17.87 -11.71 9.05
CA LYS A 109 -16.77 -12.07 9.95
C LYS A 109 -16.02 -13.32 9.48
N LEU A 110 -16.67 -14.22 8.75
CA LEU A 110 -15.99 -15.35 8.10
C LEU A 110 -15.13 -14.90 6.92
N LEU A 111 -15.64 -13.99 6.11
CA LEU A 111 -14.91 -13.47 4.96
C LEU A 111 -13.71 -12.63 5.42
N GLU A 112 -13.85 -11.86 6.51
CA GLU A 112 -12.75 -11.18 7.20
C GLU A 112 -11.66 -12.19 7.63
N LEU A 113 -12.04 -13.28 8.30
CA LEU A 113 -11.08 -14.30 8.76
C LEU A 113 -10.38 -15.01 7.59
N ALA A 114 -11.10 -15.31 6.51
CA ALA A 114 -10.53 -15.93 5.31
C ALA A 114 -9.52 -14.99 4.62
N LEU A 115 -9.80 -13.69 4.60
CA LEU A 115 -8.91 -12.68 4.04
C LEU A 115 -7.65 -12.52 4.88
N ILE A 116 -7.78 -12.50 6.22
CA ILE A 116 -6.63 -12.46 7.14
C ILE A 116 -5.74 -13.70 6.96
N GLU A 117 -6.32 -14.91 6.85
CA GLU A 117 -5.55 -16.13 6.58
C GLU A 117 -4.83 -16.06 5.23
N ASN A 118 -5.50 -15.54 4.19
CA ASN A 118 -4.88 -15.38 2.88
C ASN A 118 -3.69 -14.41 2.93
N LEU A 119 -3.83 -13.33 3.69
CA LEU A 119 -2.79 -12.31 3.87
C LEU A 119 -1.55 -12.82 4.63
N GLN A 120 -1.72 -13.82 5.51
CA GLN A 120 -0.61 -14.45 6.24
C GLN A 120 0.22 -15.44 5.38
N ARG A 121 -0.04 -15.52 4.06
CA ARG A 121 0.72 -16.40 3.16
C ARG A 121 2.04 -15.75 2.73
N GLU A 122 3.12 -16.53 2.78
CA GLU A 122 4.49 -16.03 2.55
C GLU A 122 4.81 -15.55 1.11
N ASN A 123 3.88 -15.66 0.16
CA ASN A 123 4.14 -15.42 -1.27
C ASN A 123 3.32 -14.26 -1.89
N LEU A 124 2.70 -13.40 -1.08
CA LEU A 124 1.97 -12.24 -1.63
C LEU A 124 2.94 -11.17 -2.11
N ASN A 125 2.64 -10.58 -3.27
CA ASN A 125 3.37 -9.41 -3.72
C ASN A 125 2.91 -8.15 -2.96
N PRO A 126 3.71 -7.07 -2.92
CA PRO A 126 3.37 -5.89 -2.12
C PRO A 126 2.06 -5.19 -2.51
N ILE A 127 1.63 -5.30 -3.77
CA ILE A 127 0.37 -4.72 -4.24
C ILE A 127 -0.81 -5.58 -3.81
N GLU A 128 -0.71 -6.91 -3.91
CA GLU A 128 -1.74 -7.83 -3.39
C GLU A 128 -1.94 -7.67 -1.88
N GLU A 129 -0.85 -7.49 -1.11
CA GLU A 129 -0.95 -7.17 0.31
C GLU A 129 -1.70 -5.84 0.52
N ALA A 130 -1.38 -4.80 -0.26
CA ALA A 130 -2.03 -3.51 -0.17
C ALA A 130 -3.52 -3.56 -0.49
N GLU A 131 -3.92 -4.29 -1.53
CA GLU A 131 -5.32 -4.53 -1.91
C GLU A 131 -6.07 -5.28 -0.82
N ALA A 132 -5.45 -6.30 -0.21
CA ALA A 132 -6.05 -7.03 0.90
C ALA A 132 -6.26 -6.15 2.15
N TYR A 133 -5.30 -5.27 2.48
CA TYR A 133 -5.48 -4.30 3.55
C TYR A 133 -6.61 -3.32 3.24
N GLU A 134 -6.66 -2.78 2.02
CA GLU A 134 -7.71 -1.84 1.63
C GLU A 134 -9.09 -2.48 1.70
N HIS A 135 -9.22 -3.73 1.26
CA HIS A 135 -10.46 -4.50 1.36
C HIS A 135 -10.89 -4.70 2.83
N LEU A 136 -9.95 -4.99 3.75
CA LEU A 136 -10.24 -5.04 5.20
C LEU A 136 -10.72 -3.69 5.76
N LEU A 137 -10.18 -2.57 5.28
CA LEU A 137 -10.54 -1.23 5.74
C LEU A 137 -11.89 -0.76 5.18
N ALA A 138 -12.10 -0.91 3.87
CA ALA A 138 -13.26 -0.38 3.16
C ALA A 138 -14.51 -1.24 3.37
N ASP A 139 -14.38 -2.56 3.22
CA ASP A 139 -15.55 -3.44 3.15
C ASP A 139 -15.96 -3.98 4.53
N TYR A 140 -15.01 -4.12 5.46
CA TYR A 140 -15.27 -4.57 6.83
C TYR A 140 -15.20 -3.44 7.86
N GLY A 141 -14.92 -2.21 7.43
CA GLY A 141 -14.84 -1.05 8.31
C GLY A 141 -13.78 -1.16 9.40
N MET A 142 -12.76 -2.01 9.21
CA MET A 142 -11.69 -2.15 10.20
C MET A 142 -10.85 -0.87 10.25
N THR A 143 -10.28 -0.57 11.41
CA THR A 143 -9.26 0.48 11.52
C THR A 143 -7.90 -0.08 11.12
N GLN A 144 -6.98 0.79 10.67
CA GLN A 144 -5.59 0.38 10.40
C GLN A 144 -4.92 -0.30 11.61
N GLU A 145 -5.33 0.06 12.83
CA GLU A 145 -4.82 -0.53 14.07
C GLU A 145 -5.37 -1.93 14.32
N ALA A 146 -6.66 -2.15 14.04
CA ALA A 146 -7.28 -3.48 14.12
C ALA A 146 -6.67 -4.43 13.09
N VAL A 147 -6.49 -3.96 11.85
CA VAL A 147 -5.82 -4.74 10.78
C VAL A 147 -4.38 -5.09 11.17
N ALA A 148 -3.61 -4.10 11.64
CA ALA A 148 -2.23 -4.30 12.09
C ALA A 148 -2.13 -5.37 13.19
N THR A 149 -3.04 -5.32 14.17
CA THR A 149 -3.12 -6.32 15.25
C THR A 149 -3.45 -7.71 14.72
N ALA A 150 -4.43 -7.81 13.82
CA ALA A 150 -4.87 -9.09 13.26
C ALA A 150 -3.78 -9.79 12.41
N VAL A 151 -2.94 -9.00 11.73
CA VAL A 151 -1.90 -9.50 10.82
C VAL A 151 -0.50 -9.53 11.45
N GLY A 152 -0.37 -9.11 12.71
CA GLY A 152 0.90 -9.11 13.44
C GLY A 152 1.93 -8.11 12.93
N LYS A 153 1.50 -6.99 12.31
CA LYS A 153 2.36 -5.92 11.81
C LYS A 153 2.12 -4.63 12.58
N ASP A 154 2.99 -3.63 12.40
CA ASP A 154 2.75 -2.31 12.96
C ASP A 154 1.76 -1.50 12.09
N ARG A 155 1.05 -0.57 12.74
CA ARG A 155 0.08 0.31 12.07
C ARG A 155 0.69 1.09 10.91
N ALA A 156 1.94 1.55 11.05
CA ALA A 156 2.58 2.34 10.02
C ALA A 156 2.85 1.49 8.76
N THR A 157 3.21 0.22 8.92
CA THR A 157 3.37 -0.74 7.84
C THR A 157 2.07 -0.90 7.05
N VAL A 158 0.94 -1.17 7.71
CA VAL A 158 -0.37 -1.25 7.03
C VAL A 158 -0.68 0.04 6.26
N ALA A 159 -0.48 1.20 6.88
CA ALA A 159 -0.69 2.48 6.22
C ALA A 159 0.22 2.68 4.99
N ASN A 160 1.47 2.20 5.06
CA ASN A 160 2.42 2.32 3.96
C ASN A 160 2.05 1.44 2.76
N TYR A 161 1.54 0.23 3.01
CA TYR A 161 1.04 -0.65 1.95
C TYR A 161 -0.17 -0.03 1.25
N VAL A 162 -1.19 0.39 2.00
CA VAL A 162 -2.40 1.01 1.42
C VAL A 162 -2.06 2.22 0.56
N ARG A 163 -1.08 3.04 0.98
CA ARG A 163 -0.62 4.20 0.21
C ARG A 163 -0.08 3.85 -1.18
N LEU A 164 0.42 2.64 -1.40
CA LEU A 164 0.92 2.20 -2.71
C LEU A 164 -0.19 2.19 -3.77
N LEU A 165 -1.44 1.95 -3.38
CA LEU A 165 -2.59 1.96 -4.29
C LEU A 165 -2.86 3.36 -4.87
N GLY A 166 -2.27 4.41 -4.28
CA GLY A 166 -2.29 5.76 -4.83
C GLY A 166 -1.34 5.98 -6.02
N LEU A 167 -0.48 5.01 -6.35
CA LEU A 167 0.36 5.07 -7.54
C LEU A 167 -0.44 4.77 -8.81
N PRO A 168 -0.02 5.28 -9.98
CA PRO A 168 -0.51 4.84 -11.28
C PRO A 168 -0.36 3.33 -11.45
N SER A 169 -1.32 2.70 -12.14
CA SER A 169 -1.37 1.25 -12.36
C SER A 169 -0.07 0.68 -12.95
N GLU A 170 0.56 1.41 -13.89
CA GLU A 170 1.87 1.05 -14.45
C GLU A 170 2.94 0.90 -13.37
N LEU A 171 3.00 1.82 -12.41
CA LEU A 171 3.98 1.80 -11.32
C LEU A 171 3.63 0.76 -10.25
N GLN A 172 2.34 0.47 -10.05
CA GLN A 172 1.92 -0.66 -9.21
C GLN A 172 2.41 -1.98 -9.81
N ALA A 173 2.29 -2.16 -11.13
CA ALA A 173 2.80 -3.35 -11.83
C ALA A 173 4.33 -3.48 -11.70
N ASP A 174 5.08 -2.37 -11.79
CA ASP A 174 6.53 -2.37 -11.55
C ASP A 174 6.89 -2.80 -10.12
N VAL A 175 6.06 -2.46 -9.12
CA VAL A 175 6.25 -2.90 -7.73
C VAL A 175 5.88 -4.37 -7.55
N ALA A 176 4.76 -4.81 -8.12
CA ALA A 176 4.30 -6.19 -8.06
C ALA A 176 5.30 -7.17 -8.71
N SER A 177 5.94 -6.76 -9.81
CA SER A 177 6.97 -7.54 -10.51
C SER A 177 8.36 -7.44 -9.89
N GLY A 178 8.55 -6.57 -8.89
CA GLY A 178 9.83 -6.37 -8.20
C GLY A 178 10.84 -5.48 -8.92
N VAL A 179 10.47 -4.85 -10.04
CA VAL A 179 11.29 -3.82 -10.72
C VAL A 179 11.53 -2.63 -9.78
N LEU A 180 10.50 -2.24 -9.02
CA LEU A 180 10.60 -1.24 -7.97
C LEU A 180 10.37 -1.87 -6.60
N THR A 181 11.21 -1.52 -5.64
CA THR A 181 11.00 -1.92 -4.25
C THR A 181 9.89 -1.09 -3.62
N MET A 182 9.31 -1.61 -2.54
CA MET A 182 8.40 -0.86 -1.64
C MET A 182 8.97 0.50 -1.20
N GLY A 183 10.29 0.58 -0.96
CA GLY A 183 10.96 1.84 -0.63
C GLY A 183 10.92 2.85 -1.77
N HIS A 184 11.21 2.41 -3.00
CA HIS A 184 11.11 3.26 -4.19
C HIS A 184 9.67 3.75 -4.39
N ALA A 185 8.70 2.85 -4.30
CA ALA A 185 7.27 3.17 -4.44
C ALA A 185 6.82 4.25 -3.47
N ARG A 186 7.22 4.14 -2.19
CA ARG A 186 6.92 5.15 -1.16
C ARG A 186 7.56 6.51 -1.45
N ALA A 187 8.80 6.51 -1.92
CA ALA A 187 9.49 7.75 -2.29
C ALA A 187 8.77 8.42 -3.48
N LEU A 188 8.38 7.64 -4.49
CA LEU A 188 7.67 8.14 -5.67
C LEU A 188 6.33 8.80 -5.32
N LEU A 189 5.58 8.30 -4.35
CA LEU A 189 4.33 8.93 -3.89
C LEU A 189 4.50 10.38 -3.45
N SER A 190 5.71 10.76 -3.01
CA SER A 190 6.02 12.14 -2.60
C SER A 190 6.25 13.09 -3.79
N ALA A 191 6.30 12.58 -5.02
CA ALA A 191 6.41 13.39 -6.24
C ALA A 191 5.09 14.10 -6.59
N GLY A 192 4.00 13.81 -5.88
CA GLY A 192 2.70 14.44 -6.08
C GLY A 192 1.99 13.85 -7.30
N GLU A 193 1.93 14.60 -8.40
CA GLU A 193 1.12 14.28 -9.56
C GLU A 193 1.59 13.01 -10.32
N PRO A 194 0.67 12.23 -10.93
CA PRO A 194 0.98 11.00 -11.67
C PRO A 194 2.08 11.15 -12.73
N GLY A 195 2.12 12.32 -13.40
CA GLY A 195 3.15 12.61 -14.40
C GLY A 195 4.55 12.72 -13.81
N ALA A 196 4.70 13.37 -12.64
CA ALA A 196 5.98 13.48 -11.95
C ALA A 196 6.44 12.13 -11.40
N GLN A 197 5.51 11.32 -10.87
CA GLN A 197 5.78 9.96 -10.41
C GLN A 197 6.34 9.09 -11.54
N ARG A 198 5.71 9.08 -12.72
CA ARG A 198 6.21 8.32 -13.89
C ARG A 198 7.59 8.78 -14.34
N ARG A 199 7.85 10.09 -14.39
CA ARG A 199 9.17 10.62 -14.77
C ARG A 199 10.25 10.19 -13.78
N ALA A 200 9.99 10.34 -12.49
CA ALA A 200 10.91 9.92 -11.43
C ALA A 200 11.16 8.41 -11.47
N ALA A 201 10.12 7.58 -11.65
CA ALA A 201 10.26 6.13 -11.73
C ALA A 201 11.15 5.68 -12.89
N ARG A 202 10.98 6.27 -14.08
CA ARG A 202 11.85 5.98 -15.24
C ARG A 202 13.31 6.30 -14.94
N GLU A 203 13.57 7.40 -14.25
CA GLU A 203 14.94 7.80 -13.89
C GLU A 203 15.55 6.89 -12.82
N VAL A 204 14.75 6.45 -11.84
CA VAL A 204 15.14 5.45 -10.83
C VAL A 204 15.57 4.15 -11.50
N VAL A 205 14.76 3.62 -12.42
CA VAL A 205 15.05 2.37 -13.12
C VAL A 205 16.26 2.53 -14.06
N ALA A 206 16.30 3.60 -14.85
CA ALA A 206 17.38 3.82 -15.82
C ALA A 206 18.75 4.00 -15.17
N ARG A 207 18.80 4.61 -13.98
CA ARG A 207 20.05 4.91 -13.26
C ARG A 207 20.36 3.93 -12.13
N GLY A 208 19.45 2.99 -11.84
CA GLY A 208 19.58 2.05 -10.73
C GLY A 208 19.70 2.75 -9.37
N LEU A 209 18.91 3.80 -9.16
CA LEU A 209 18.99 4.59 -7.91
C LEU A 209 18.59 3.75 -6.70
N SER A 210 19.28 3.97 -5.58
CA SER A 210 18.87 3.47 -4.27
C SER A 210 17.61 4.20 -3.76
N VAL A 211 16.97 3.66 -2.72
CA VAL A 211 15.81 4.28 -2.06
C VAL A 211 16.12 5.70 -1.59
N ARG A 212 17.30 5.91 -0.99
CA ARG A 212 17.72 7.22 -0.50
C ARG A 212 17.95 8.22 -1.63
N GLU A 213 18.60 7.79 -2.71
CA GLU A 213 18.79 8.62 -3.90
C GLU A 213 17.47 8.95 -4.58
N THR A 214 16.51 8.01 -4.55
CA THR A 214 15.15 8.21 -5.05
C THR A 214 14.42 9.28 -4.24
N GLU A 215 14.46 9.21 -2.91
CA GLU A 215 13.88 10.24 -2.03
C GLU A 215 14.46 11.62 -2.31
N ASP A 216 15.78 11.72 -2.45
CA ASP A 216 16.46 12.98 -2.74
C ASP A 216 16.13 13.51 -4.14
N HIS A 217 16.01 12.62 -5.13
CA HIS A 217 15.61 12.97 -6.49
C HIS A 217 14.17 13.48 -6.54
N VAL A 218 13.23 12.79 -5.88
CA VAL A 218 11.82 13.17 -5.82
C VAL A 218 11.65 14.49 -5.06
N LYS A 219 12.38 14.71 -3.96
CA LYS A 219 12.38 16.01 -3.26
C LYS A 219 12.80 17.17 -4.15
N LYS A 220 13.79 16.97 -5.02
CA LYS A 220 14.23 18.00 -5.99
C LYS A 220 13.19 18.28 -7.08
N LEU A 221 12.40 17.28 -7.46
CA LEU A 221 11.31 17.43 -8.43
C LEU A 221 10.07 18.09 -7.82
N GLY A 222 9.77 17.79 -6.55
CA GLY A 222 8.61 18.31 -5.81
C GLY A 222 8.83 19.69 -5.21
N GLN A 223 10.08 20.14 -5.06
CA GLN A 223 10.34 21.57 -4.92
C GLN A 223 9.88 22.22 -6.23
N PRO A 224 8.95 23.21 -6.22
CA PRO A 224 8.80 24.06 -7.38
C PRO A 224 10.22 24.53 -7.67
N LYS A 225 10.74 24.18 -8.85
CA LYS A 225 11.97 24.75 -9.38
C LYS A 225 11.80 26.22 -9.07
N ALA A 226 12.54 26.74 -8.08
CA ALA A 226 12.39 28.12 -7.68
C ALA A 226 12.42 28.85 -9.00
N ALA A 227 11.27 29.40 -9.40
CA ALA A 227 11.20 30.22 -10.59
C ALA A 227 12.36 31.16 -10.36
N VAL A 228 13.36 31.08 -11.25
CA VAL A 228 14.60 31.86 -11.18
C VAL A 228 14.19 33.19 -10.61
N SER A 229 14.59 33.43 -9.35
CA SER A 229 13.99 34.43 -8.47
C SER A 229 13.64 35.64 -9.30
N SER A 230 12.35 35.95 -9.43
CA SER A 230 11.91 37.21 -10.01
C SER A 230 12.72 38.29 -9.31
N ALA A 231 13.67 38.86 -10.05
CA ALA A 231 14.48 39.93 -9.51
C ALA A 231 13.55 41.09 -9.09
N PRO A 232 13.91 41.84 -8.04
CA PRO A 232 13.03 42.81 -7.40
C PRO A 232 12.67 43.94 -8.37
N GLU A 233 11.67 44.76 -8.03
CA GLU A 233 11.22 45.96 -8.79
C GLU A 233 12.33 46.91 -9.30
N GLN A 234 13.58 46.77 -8.82
CA GLN A 234 14.76 47.41 -9.40
C GLN A 234 15.07 46.99 -10.86
N ASP A 235 14.67 45.79 -11.28
CA ASP A 235 15.02 45.21 -12.59
C ASP A 235 14.29 45.91 -13.75
N VAL A 236 13.15 46.56 -13.51
CA VAL A 236 12.40 47.31 -14.55
C VAL A 236 13.16 48.58 -14.98
N HIS A 237 13.73 49.32 -14.02
CA HIS A 237 14.52 50.51 -14.31
C HIS A 237 15.86 50.17 -14.97
N ASP A 238 16.52 49.11 -14.51
CA ASP A 238 17.79 48.66 -15.09
C ASP A 238 17.60 48.09 -16.50
N ARG A 239 16.48 47.39 -16.77
CA ARG A 239 16.14 46.92 -18.13
C ARG A 239 15.86 48.09 -19.09
N ALA A 240 15.07 49.07 -18.67
CA ALA A 240 14.79 50.26 -19.47
C ALA A 240 16.06 51.09 -19.75
N ALA A 241 16.94 51.24 -18.76
CA ALA A 241 18.23 51.90 -18.92
C ALA A 241 19.16 51.11 -19.87
N GLN A 242 19.19 49.78 -19.75
CA GLN A 242 19.97 48.91 -20.62
C GLN A 242 19.49 48.99 -22.08
N ASP A 243 18.18 49.00 -22.32
CA ASP A 243 17.61 49.09 -23.67
C ASP A 243 17.88 50.46 -24.30
N ARG A 244 17.80 51.54 -23.53
CA ARG A 244 18.15 52.89 -24.00
C ARG A 244 19.64 53.02 -24.32
N LEU A 245 20.51 52.44 -23.50
CA LEU A 245 21.96 52.42 -23.75
C LEU A 245 22.31 51.56 -24.98
N ARG A 246 21.63 50.42 -25.16
CA ARG A 246 21.79 49.59 -26.38
C ARG A 246 21.37 50.35 -27.64
N ALA A 247 20.24 51.07 -27.59
CA ALA A 247 19.77 51.87 -28.72
C ALA A 247 20.71 53.04 -29.04
N ALA A 248 21.26 53.72 -28.02
CA ALA A 248 22.16 54.85 -28.21
C ALA A 248 23.57 54.43 -28.67
N LEU A 249 24.13 53.38 -28.07
CA LEU A 249 25.49 52.94 -28.34
C LEU A 249 25.58 51.95 -29.51
N GLY A 250 24.48 51.29 -29.88
CA GLY A 250 24.44 50.32 -30.98
C GLY A 250 25.16 49.01 -30.66
N THR A 251 25.51 48.76 -29.40
CA THR A 251 26.28 47.59 -28.95
C THR A 251 25.61 46.90 -27.77
N ARG A 252 26.09 45.70 -27.42
CA ARG A 252 25.54 44.95 -26.29
C ARG A 252 25.99 45.58 -24.97
N VAL A 253 25.06 46.23 -24.30
CA VAL A 253 25.24 46.77 -22.95
C VAL A 253 24.62 45.84 -21.90
N ARG A 254 25.31 45.68 -20.77
CA ARG A 254 24.84 44.97 -19.57
C ARG A 254 25.05 45.86 -18.34
N ILE A 255 24.03 45.98 -17.51
CA ILE A 255 24.13 46.65 -16.21
C ILE A 255 24.22 45.58 -15.13
N VAL A 256 25.26 45.63 -14.28
CA VAL A 256 25.44 44.71 -13.16
C VAL A 256 25.51 45.54 -11.87
N ARG A 257 24.56 45.33 -10.95
CA ARG A 257 24.55 45.96 -9.62
C ARG A 257 24.81 44.95 -8.53
N LYS A 258 25.63 45.32 -7.54
CA LYS A 258 25.85 44.55 -6.30
C LYS A 258 26.07 45.51 -5.13
N GLY A 259 25.22 45.45 -4.11
CA GLY A 259 25.41 46.16 -2.85
C GLY A 259 25.53 47.69 -2.96
N GLY A 260 24.67 48.34 -3.74
CA GLY A 260 24.65 49.81 -3.90
C GLY A 260 25.66 50.37 -4.93
N GLN A 261 26.57 49.54 -5.43
CA GLN A 261 27.47 49.88 -6.54
C GLN A 261 27.00 49.21 -7.84
N GLY A 262 27.20 49.88 -8.97
CA GLY A 262 26.82 49.40 -10.29
C GLY A 262 27.97 49.53 -11.29
N ARG A 263 28.06 48.59 -12.22
CA ARG A 263 28.98 48.63 -13.37
C ARG A 263 28.18 48.49 -14.67
N ILE A 264 28.56 49.29 -15.67
CA ILE A 264 28.04 49.19 -17.03
C ILE A 264 29.11 48.49 -17.86
N GLU A 265 28.80 47.32 -18.37
CA GLU A 265 29.66 46.55 -19.26
C GLU A 265 29.19 46.78 -20.70
N ILE A 266 30.04 47.38 -21.52
CA ILE A 266 29.80 47.62 -22.95
C ILE A 266 30.70 46.66 -23.73
N ALA A 267 30.12 45.72 -24.45
CA ALA A 267 30.87 44.83 -25.32
C ALA A 267 31.19 45.51 -26.66
N PHE A 268 32.40 45.32 -27.16
CA PHE A 268 32.83 45.70 -28.50
C PHE A 268 33.44 44.48 -29.19
N THR A 269 33.34 44.43 -30.51
CA THR A 269 33.80 43.31 -31.35
C THR A 269 34.95 43.68 -32.27
N SER A 270 35.26 44.97 -32.40
CA SER A 270 36.38 45.48 -33.19
C SER A 270 37.00 46.73 -32.56
N GLU A 271 38.24 47.03 -32.95
CA GLU A 271 38.97 48.22 -32.50
C GLU A 271 38.31 49.51 -33.00
N GLY A 272 37.74 49.50 -34.21
CA GLY A 272 36.96 50.64 -34.73
C GLY A 272 35.65 50.87 -33.95
N GLU A 273 35.01 49.82 -33.44
CA GLU A 273 33.83 49.93 -32.58
C GLU A 273 34.19 50.51 -31.21
N LEU A 274 35.34 50.12 -30.65
CA LEU A 274 35.87 50.72 -29.43
C LEU A 274 36.16 52.22 -29.60
N GLN A 275 36.78 52.63 -30.72
CA GLN A 275 37.05 54.04 -31.00
C GLN A 275 35.75 54.85 -31.12
N ARG A 276 34.76 54.34 -31.86
CA ARG A 276 33.44 54.98 -31.99
C ARG A 276 32.76 55.15 -30.62
N LEU A 277 32.80 54.12 -29.77
CA LEU A 277 32.24 54.16 -28.42
C LEU A 277 32.98 55.16 -27.53
N PHE A 278 34.32 55.23 -27.64
CA PHE A 278 35.14 56.19 -26.92
C PHE A 278 34.73 57.62 -27.29
N ASP A 279 34.71 57.95 -28.59
CA ASP A 279 34.33 59.27 -29.08
C ASP A 279 32.92 59.67 -28.61
N GLN A 280 31.98 58.74 -28.68
CA GLN A 280 30.58 58.95 -28.31
C GLN A 280 30.37 59.13 -26.78
N LEU A 281 31.24 58.56 -25.95
CA LEU A 281 31.17 58.69 -24.48
C LEU A 281 31.97 59.90 -23.96
N THR A 282 32.98 60.36 -24.70
CA THR A 282 33.81 61.52 -24.33
C THR A 282 33.37 62.83 -24.96
N ALA A 283 32.51 62.80 -25.99
CA ALA A 283 31.91 63.99 -26.56
C ALA A 283 30.99 64.65 -25.52
N SER A 284 31.43 65.78 -24.96
CA SER A 284 30.63 66.65 -24.09
C SER A 284 29.78 67.62 -24.90
#